data_AF-A0AAX2A8G7-F1
#
_entry.id   AF-A0AAX2A8G7-F1
#
_cell.length_a   1.000
_cell.length_b   1.000
_cell.length_c   1.000
_cell.angle_alpha   90.00
_cell.angle_beta   90.00
_cell.angle_gamma   90.00
#
_symmetry.space_group_name_H-M   'P 1'
#
loop_
_entity.id
_entity.type
_entity.pdbx_description
1 polymer ?
#
loop_
_entity_poly.entity_id
_entity_poly.type
_entity_poly.pdbx_seq_one_letter_code
_entity_poly.pdbx_strand_id
1 'polypeptide(L)'
;MVVERFSQNLINSGIFRLYIATGFFATLIFFVINADLFTPLEMIFGIMGVTIVLKGITNMMLSLLILLFNLDNKRDELKFKYNEDKIDAMLAELSVHEAQNQVDKKTSDK
;
A
#
# COMPACT_ATOMS: atom_id res chain seq x y z
N MET A 1 9.50 6.35 -9.84
CA MET A 1 8.18 6.15 -9.22
C MET A 1 8.37 5.65 -7.79
N VAL A 2 7.73 6.25 -6.78
CA VAL A 2 7.91 5.86 -5.36
C VAL A 2 7.42 4.41 -5.13
N VAL A 3 6.32 4.03 -5.77
CA VAL A 3 5.71 2.69 -5.67
C VAL A 3 6.61 1.58 -6.21
N GLU A 4 7.29 1.80 -7.35
CA GLU A 4 8.23 0.80 -7.91
C GLU A 4 9.44 0.59 -7.00
N ARG A 5 10.01 1.66 -6.45
CA ARG A 5 11.15 1.57 -5.53
C ARG A 5 10.77 0.85 -4.24
N PHE A 6 9.56 1.10 -3.73
CA PHE A 6 9.02 0.36 -2.59
C PHE A 6 8.86 -1.13 -2.91
N SER A 7 8.23 -1.49 -4.03
CA SER A 7 8.04 -2.87 -4.45
C SER A 7 9.38 -3.60 -4.64
N GLN A 8 10.34 -2.97 -5.33
CA GLN A 8 11.69 -3.53 -5.51
C GLN A 8 12.42 -3.71 -4.18
N ASN A 9 12.33 -2.73 -3.26
CA ASN A 9 12.92 -2.86 -1.93
C ASN A 9 12.27 -3.99 -1.13
N LEU A 10 10.96 -4.16 -1.22
CA LEU A 10 10.24 -5.23 -0.53
C LEU A 10 10.62 -6.61 -1.06
N ILE A 11 10.69 -6.77 -2.38
CA ILE A 11 11.12 -8.01 -3.02
C ILE A 11 12.58 -8.32 -2.68
N ASN A 12 13.45 -7.31 -2.72
CA ASN A 12 14.89 -7.45 -2.45
C ASN A 12 15.19 -7.67 -0.96
N SER A 13 14.31 -7.24 -0.05
CA SER A 13 14.44 -7.50 1.39
C SER A 13 14.44 -8.98 1.74
N GLY A 14 13.92 -9.84 0.85
CA GLY A 14 13.83 -11.27 1.06
C GLY A 14 12.78 -11.69 2.08
N ILE A 15 11.92 -10.80 2.61
CA ILE A 15 10.91 -11.17 3.62
C ILE A 15 10.00 -12.28 3.12
N PHE A 16 9.66 -12.25 1.83
CA PHE A 16 8.80 -13.24 1.20
C PHE A 16 9.48 -14.59 1.07
N ARG A 17 10.80 -14.60 0.84
CA ARG A 17 11.58 -15.84 0.83
C ARG A 17 11.66 -16.43 2.23
N LEU A 18 11.83 -15.59 3.25
CA LEU A 18 11.82 -16.01 4.65
C LEU A 18 10.46 -16.61 5.02
N TYR A 19 9.35 -15.95 4.68
CA TYR A 19 8.00 -16.46 4.92
C TYR A 19 7.77 -17.84 4.29
N ILE A 20 8.12 -18.00 3.01
CA ILE A 20 7.99 -19.29 2.32
C ILE A 20 8.91 -20.35 2.96
N ALA A 21 10.15 -19.98 3.31
CA ALA A 21 11.10 -20.89 3.94
C ALA A 21 10.60 -21.37 5.31
N THR A 22 10.11 -20.46 6.17
CA THR A 22 9.55 -20.82 7.47
C THR A 22 8.37 -21.78 7.34
N GLY A 23 7.46 -21.53 6.39
CA GLY A 23 6.35 -22.44 6.15
C GLY A 23 6.78 -23.79 5.56
N PHE A 24 7.77 -23.80 4.68
CA PHE A 24 8.37 -25.04 4.16
C PHE A 24 8.97 -25.88 5.29
N PHE A 25 9.77 -25.28 6.18
CA PHE A 25 10.34 -25.97 7.33
C PHE A 25 9.27 -26.44 8.33
N ALA A 26 8.23 -25.64 8.58
CA ALA A 26 7.11 -26.07 9.42
C ALA A 26 6.40 -27.31 8.84
N THR A 27 6.23 -27.34 7.51
CA THR A 27 5.62 -28.47 6.81
C THR A 27 6.49 -29.71 6.86
N LEU A 28 7.82 -29.56 6.71
CA LEU A 28 8.78 -30.65 6.90
C LEU A 28 8.69 -31.24 8.30
N ILE A 29 8.72 -30.38 9.33
CA ILE A 29 8.61 -30.82 10.73
C ILE A 29 7.29 -31.56 10.97
N PHE A 30 6.18 -31.03 10.44
CA PHE A 30 4.87 -31.67 10.53
C PHE A 30 4.88 -33.10 9.96
N PHE A 31 5.41 -33.29 8.75
CA PHE A 31 5.47 -34.61 8.13
C PHE A 31 6.44 -35.56 8.84
N VAL A 32 7.57 -35.06 9.33
CA VAL A 32 8.54 -35.88 10.09
C VAL A 32 7.94 -36.38 11.40
N ILE A 33 7.22 -35.53 12.14
CA ILE A 33 6.57 -35.93 13.40
C ILE A 33 5.44 -36.95 13.14
N ASN A 34 4.76 -36.84 12.00
CA ASN A 34 3.63 -37.69 11.63
C ASN A 34 4.01 -38.74 10.58
N ALA A 35 5.28 -39.16 10.53
CA ALA A 35 5.79 -40.03 9.47
C ALA A 35 5.07 -41.38 9.37
N ASP A 36 4.51 -41.87 10.47
CA ASP A 36 3.74 -43.13 10.50
C ASP A 36 2.36 -43.01 9.83
N LEU A 37 1.86 -41.78 9.63
CA LEU A 37 0.54 -41.51 9.07
C LEU A 37 0.55 -41.26 7.55
N PHE A 38 1.73 -41.03 6.96
CA PHE A 38 1.85 -40.61 5.57
C PHE A 38 2.88 -41.44 4.82
N THR A 39 2.55 -41.81 3.59
CA THR A 39 3.53 -42.46 2.71
C THR A 39 4.57 -41.44 2.21
N PRO A 40 5.79 -41.88 1.84
CA PRO A 40 6.80 -41.00 1.28
C PRO A 40 6.34 -40.18 0.08
N LEU A 41 5.48 -40.74 -0.78
CA LEU A 41 4.91 -40.03 -1.92
C LEU A 41 3.96 -38.91 -1.47
N GLU A 42 3.06 -39.20 -0.53
CA GLU A 42 2.13 -38.19 0.00
C GLU A 42 2.86 -37.04 0.69
N MET A 43 3.95 -37.31 1.41
CA MET A 43 4.79 -36.28 2.00
C MET A 43 5.39 -35.36 0.95
N ILE A 44 5.94 -35.92 -0.14
CA ILE A 44 6.52 -35.13 -1.25
C ILE A 44 5.44 -34.25 -1.90
N PHE A 45 4.29 -34.82 -2.24
CA PHE A 45 3.18 -34.07 -2.83
C PHE A 45 2.62 -33.02 -1.87
N GLY A 46 2.51 -33.34 -0.59
CA GLY A 46 2.05 -32.43 0.45
C GLY A 46 2.98 -31.24 0.61
N ILE A 47 4.29 -31.48 0.72
CA ILE A 47 5.30 -30.40 0.81
C ILE A 47 5.28 -29.53 -0.45
N MET A 48 5.22 -30.11 -1.64
CA MET A 48 5.12 -29.35 -2.90
C MET A 48 3.83 -28.54 -2.95
N GLY A 49 2.69 -29.14 -2.61
CA GLY A 49 1.38 -28.48 -2.61
C GLY A 49 1.35 -27.29 -1.66
N VAL A 50 1.77 -27.47 -0.41
CA VAL A 50 1.86 -26.40 0.59
C VAL A 50 2.80 -25.29 0.11
N THR A 51 3.96 -25.64 -0.48
CA THR A 51 4.92 -24.66 -0.99
C THR A 51 4.33 -23.82 -2.13
N ILE A 52 3.60 -24.44 -3.06
CA ILE A 52 2.92 -23.73 -4.17
C ILE A 52 1.87 -22.77 -3.61
N VAL A 53 1.07 -23.22 -2.63
CA VAL A 53 0.06 -22.39 -1.97
C VAL A 53 0.71 -21.19 -1.27
N LEU A 54 1.78 -21.40 -0.49
CA LEU A 54 2.49 -20.32 0.19
C LEU A 54 3.08 -19.29 -0.79
N LYS A 55 3.60 -19.76 -1.92
CA LYS A 55 4.09 -18.88 -2.99
C LYS A 55 2.94 -18.09 -3.65
N GLY A 56 1.78 -18.70 -3.81
CA GLY A 56 0.56 -18.02 -4.28
C GLY A 56 0.11 -16.92 -3.32
N ILE A 57 0.02 -17.22 -2.03
CA ILE A 57 -0.34 -16.25 -0.98
C ILE A 57 0.65 -15.08 -0.96
N THR A 58 1.94 -15.38 -1.10
CA THR A 58 3.01 -14.37 -1.16
C THR A 58 2.80 -13.37 -2.30
N ASN A 59 2.48 -13.85 -3.50
CA ASN A 59 2.22 -12.98 -4.65
C ASN A 59 0.96 -12.11 -4.44
N MET A 60 -0.08 -12.69 -3.84
CA MET A 60 -1.30 -11.95 -3.48
C MET A 60 -1.00 -10.86 -2.44
N MET A 61 -0.19 -11.17 -1.42
CA MET A 61 0.24 -10.22 -0.40
C MET A 61 1.02 -9.05 -1.01
N LEU A 62 1.96 -9.33 -1.93
CA LEU A 62 2.68 -8.29 -2.65
C LEU A 62 1.73 -7.37 -3.44
N SER A 63 0.76 -7.95 -4.16
CA SER A 63 -0.24 -7.19 -4.90
C SER A 63 -1.07 -6.27 -4.00
N LEU A 64 -1.51 -6.77 -2.84
CA LEU A 64 -2.28 -5.99 -1.86
C LEU A 64 -1.45 -4.85 -1.24
N LEU A 65 -0.17 -5.10 -0.91
CA LEU A 65 0.72 -4.07 -0.38
C LEU A 65 0.94 -2.94 -1.39
N ILE A 66 1.14 -3.27 -2.66
CA ILE A 66 1.27 -2.28 -3.73
C ILE A 66 -0.03 -1.46 -3.87
N LEU A 67 -1.19 -2.12 -3.82
CA LEU A 67 -2.50 -1.46 -3.91
C LEU A 67 -2.73 -0.48 -2.77
N LEU A 68 -2.49 -0.90 -1.53
CA LEU A 68 -2.66 -0.07 -0.33
C LEU A 68 -1.74 1.15 -0.38
N PHE A 69 -0.46 0.96 -0.70
CA PHE A 69 0.50 2.06 -0.80
C PHE A 69 0.12 3.08 -1.88
N ASN A 70 -0.40 2.62 -3.03
CA ASN A 70 -0.90 3.51 -4.08
C ASN A 70 -2.15 4.28 -3.63
N LEU A 71 -3.05 3.64 -2.88
CA LEU A 71 -4.26 4.26 -2.38
C LEU A 71 -3.96 5.39 -1.38
N ASP A 72 -3.02 5.17 -0.45
CA ASP A 72 -2.57 6.20 0.49
C ASP A 72 -1.96 7.38 -0.25
N ASN A 73 -1.09 7.11 -1.24
CA ASN A 73 -0.47 8.15 -2.04
C ASN A 73 -1.50 8.98 -2.84
N LYS A 74 -2.54 8.35 -3.40
CA LYS A 74 -3.66 9.05 -4.05
C LYS A 74 -4.50 9.87 -3.08
N ARG A 75 -4.68 9.39 -1.85
CA ARG A 75 -5.44 10.11 -0.81
C ARG A 75 -4.72 11.39 -0.38
N ASP A 76 -3.41 11.34 -0.24
CA ASP A 76 -2.60 12.50 0.09
C ASP A 76 -2.58 13.52 -1.05
N GLU A 77 -2.51 13.06 -2.31
CA GLU A 77 -2.67 13.91 -3.49
C GLU A 77 -4.03 14.64 -3.50
N LEU A 78 -5.12 13.93 -3.18
CA LEU A 78 -6.47 14.52 -3.12
C LEU A 78 -6.60 15.57 -2.01
N LYS A 79 -6.03 15.32 -0.83
CA LYS A 79 -6.03 16.31 0.26
C LYS A 79 -5.26 17.57 -0.11
N PHE A 80 -4.13 17.41 -0.80
CA PHE A 80 -3.33 18.54 -1.26
C PHE A 80 -4.14 19.42 -2.24
N LYS A 81 -4.74 18.81 -3.27
CA LYS A 81 -5.59 19.53 -4.23
C LYS A 81 -6.78 20.23 -3.57
N TYR A 82 -7.47 19.55 -2.66
CA TYR A 82 -8.58 20.15 -1.93
C TYR A 82 -8.17 21.39 -1.11
N ASN A 83 -6.98 21.34 -0.50
CA ASN A 83 -6.46 22.48 0.24
C ASN A 83 -6.03 23.63 -0.68
N GLU A 84 -5.45 23.32 -1.85
CA GLU A 84 -5.11 24.29 -2.90
C GLU A 84 -6.37 25.02 -3.39
N ASP A 85 -7.40 24.28 -3.78
CA ASP A 85 -8.69 24.84 -4.23
C ASP A 85 -9.31 25.76 -3.16
N LYS A 86 -9.19 25.37 -1.88
CA LYS A 86 -9.71 26.17 -0.77
C LYS A 86 -8.91 27.47 -0.57
N ILE A 87 -7.59 27.42 -0.70
CA ILE A 87 -6.74 28.62 -0.61
C ILE A 87 -7.08 29.57 -1.75
N ASP A 88 -7.22 29.07 -2.98
CA ASP A 88 -7.57 29.87 -4.15
C ASP A 88 -8.94 30.54 -3.99
N ALA A 89 -9.93 29.81 -3.45
CA ALA A 89 -11.23 30.39 -3.12
C ALA A 89 -11.15 31.51 -2.08
N MET A 90 -10.36 31.33 -1.01
CA MET A 90 -10.15 32.36 0.02
C MET A 90 -9.40 33.58 -0.54
N LEU A 91 -8.43 33.38 -1.43
CA LEU A 91 -7.70 34.46 -2.10
C LEU A 91 -8.62 35.26 -3.04
N ALA A 92 -9.47 34.56 -3.80
CA ALA A 92 -10.48 35.20 -4.63
C ALA A 92 -11.45 36.02 -3.77
N GLU A 93 -11.95 35.46 -2.67
CA GLU A 93 -12.82 36.17 -1.73
C GLU A 93 -12.12 37.40 -1.12
N LEU A 94 -10.85 37.28 -0.71
CA LEU A 94 -10.06 38.40 -0.20
C LEU A 94 -9.95 39.52 -1.24
N SER A 95 -9.68 39.18 -2.50
CA SER A 95 -9.55 40.16 -3.59
C SER A 95 -10.85 40.91 -3.85
N VAL A 96 -11.99 40.21 -3.76
CA VAL A 96 -13.32 40.83 -3.85
C VAL A 96 -13.58 41.75 -2.66
N HIS A 97 -13.23 41.30 -1.45
CA HIS A 97 -13.40 42.08 -0.22
C HIS A 97 -12.53 43.35 -0.20
N GLU A 98 -11.30 43.27 -0.70
CA GLU A 98 -10.42 44.43 -0.87
C GLU A 98 -10.96 45.41 -1.91
N ALA A 99 -11.47 44.93 -3.05
CA ALA A 99 -12.11 45.77 -4.05
C ALA A 99 -13.34 46.50 -3.48
N GLN A 100 -14.17 45.80 -2.70
CA GLN A 100 -15.35 46.37 -2.04
C GLN A 100 -14.94 47.47 -1.03
N ASN A 101 -13.94 47.20 -0.18
CA ASN A 101 -13.43 48.16 0.80
C ASN A 101 -12.83 49.43 0.15
N GLN A 102 -12.23 49.32 -1.04
CA GLN A 102 -11.76 50.49 -1.79
C GLN A 102 -12.90 51.32 -2.39
N VAL A 103 -13.99 50.67 -2.82
CA VAL A 103 -15.21 51.35 -3.30
C VAL A 103 -15.91 52.08 -2.15
N ASP A 104 -16.03 51.46 -0.97
CA ASP A 104 -16.66 52.06 0.19
C ASP A 104 -15.89 53.28 0.71
N LYS A 105 -14.54 53.23 0.74
CA LYS A 105 -13.71 54.41 1.05
C LYS A 105 -13.90 55.57 0.08
N LYS A 106 -14.05 55.30 -1.23
CA LYS A 106 -14.29 56.35 -2.24
C LYS A 106 -15.69 56.98 -2.15
N THR A 107 -16.64 56.29 -1.55
CA THR A 107 -18.02 56.75 -1.43
C THR A 107 -18.25 57.53 -0.13
N SER A 108 -17.43 57.31 0.90
CA SER A 108 -17.48 58.05 2.17
C SER A 108 -16.75 59.40 2.16
N ASP A 109 -15.90 59.68 1.16
CA ASP A 109 -15.16 60.94 0.99
C ASP A 109 -15.86 61.96 0.05
N LYS A 110 -17.12 61.71 -0.33
CA LYS A 110 -18.00 62.63 -1.06
C LYS A 110 -19.18 63.06 -0.20
#